data_AF-A0AAD8M4U4-F1
#
_entry.id   AF-A0AAD8M4U4-F1
#
_cell.length_a   1.000
_cell.length_b   1.000
_cell.length_c   1.000
_cell.angle_alpha   90.00
_cell.angle_beta   90.00
_cell.angle_gamma   90.00
#
_symmetry.space_group_name_H-M   'P 1'
#
loop_
_entity.id
_entity.type
_entity.pdbx_description
1 polymer ?
#
loop_
_entity_poly.entity_id
_entity_poly.type
_entity_poly.pdbx_seq_one_letter_code
_entity_poly.pdbx_strand_id
1 'polypeptide(L)'
;MTLYSTFQLIHCWTELRNCPKSGSTLEKKTRKSPLECPTASASAQSQFTGTPAQESEERMERPMGKKSVKLLKKSEHDAKDVEFITALTQVKDTVSKLSETRYEKIQQMIELEKEWFKAAEEREKTREERERAKEEKDKRMYEMSILGIDTSNMEAPLAQYYKSLKDDILKKRI
;
A
#
# COMPACT_ATOMS: atom_id res chain seq x y z
N MET A 1 -29.27 0.88 -17.12
CA MET A 1 -28.11 0.94 -16.20
C MET A 1 -28.62 1.32 -14.82
N THR A 2 -28.15 0.60 -13.83
CA THR A 2 -28.74 0.37 -12.52
C THR A 2 -28.85 1.62 -11.65
N LEU A 3 -30.04 1.79 -11.07
CA LEU A 3 -30.35 2.74 -10.00
C LEU A 3 -29.41 2.50 -8.81
N TYR A 4 -28.68 3.53 -8.39
CA TYR A 4 -27.94 3.52 -7.14
C TYR A 4 -28.93 3.32 -5.99
N SER A 5 -28.96 2.12 -5.41
CA SER A 5 -29.64 1.87 -4.15
C SER A 5 -28.89 2.64 -3.07
N THR A 6 -29.38 3.82 -2.72
CA THR A 6 -28.90 4.63 -1.60
C THR A 6 -28.88 3.77 -0.34
N PHE A 7 -27.72 3.65 0.28
CA PHE A 7 -27.51 2.87 1.50
C PHE A 7 -28.49 3.34 2.58
N GLN A 8 -29.42 2.48 2.96
CA GLN A 8 -30.57 2.86 3.81
C GLN A 8 -30.16 3.36 5.20
N LEU A 9 -28.94 3.01 5.66
CA LEU A 9 -28.43 3.36 6.97
C LEU A 9 -27.44 4.54 6.95
N ILE A 10 -27.37 5.29 5.84
CA ILE A 10 -26.47 6.45 5.72
C ILE A 10 -26.82 7.52 6.75
N HIS A 11 -28.11 7.66 7.06
CA HIS A 11 -28.63 8.59 8.06
C HIS A 11 -28.12 8.24 9.47
N CYS A 12 -28.21 6.97 9.87
CA CYS A 12 -27.70 6.50 11.17
C CYS A 12 -26.19 6.71 11.31
N TRP A 13 -25.43 6.51 10.23
CA TRP A 13 -23.99 6.75 10.24
C TRP A 13 -23.66 8.24 10.40
N THR A 14 -24.39 9.12 9.71
CA THR A 14 -24.16 10.58 9.81
C THR A 14 -24.45 11.14 11.20
N GLU A 15 -25.35 10.52 11.95
CA GLU A 15 -25.65 10.93 13.33
C GLU A 15 -24.57 10.45 14.31
N LEU A 16 -24.18 9.18 14.22
CA LEU A 16 -23.23 8.58 15.18
C LEU A 16 -21.79 9.05 14.99
N ARG A 17 -21.39 9.47 13.78
CA ARG A 17 -19.99 9.86 13.49
C ARG A 17 -19.50 11.05 14.32
N ASN A 18 -20.44 11.90 14.77
CA ASN A 18 -20.15 13.11 15.52
C ASN A 18 -20.33 12.92 17.03
N CYS A 19 -20.77 11.75 17.48
CA CYS A 19 -20.90 11.49 18.91
C CYS A 19 -19.50 11.30 19.54
N PRO A 20 -19.23 11.93 20.70
CA PRO A 20 -17.99 11.70 21.42
C PRO A 20 -17.91 10.22 21.81
N LYS A 21 -16.83 9.55 21.39
CA LYS A 21 -16.53 8.18 21.80
C LYS A 21 -16.26 8.20 23.30
N SER A 22 -17.26 7.93 24.13
CA SER A 22 -17.10 7.74 25.57
C SER A 22 -16.40 6.41 25.84
N GLY A 23 -15.11 6.36 25.52
CA GLY A 23 -14.22 5.27 25.85
C GLY A 23 -13.82 5.35 27.31
N SER A 24 -14.54 4.57 28.12
CA SER A 24 -14.14 3.97 29.40
C SER A 24 -12.67 4.19 29.80
N THR A 25 -12.44 4.98 30.85
CA THR A 25 -11.29 4.84 31.72
C THR A 25 -11.31 3.43 32.34
N LEU A 26 -10.68 2.47 31.66
CA LEU A 26 -10.31 1.21 32.27
C LEU A 26 -9.22 1.51 33.30
N GLU A 27 -9.66 1.71 34.54
CA GLU A 27 -8.83 1.74 35.75
C GLU A 27 -7.80 0.60 35.68
N LYS A 28 -6.51 0.97 35.55
CA LYS A 28 -5.40 0.01 35.59
C LYS A 28 -5.31 -0.53 37.02
N LYS A 29 -5.87 -1.72 37.25
CA LYS A 29 -5.76 -2.45 38.52
C LYS A 29 -4.30 -2.84 38.79
N THR A 30 -3.61 -2.01 39.57
CA THR A 30 -2.24 -2.25 40.05
C THR A 30 -2.22 -3.52 40.91
N ARG A 31 -1.46 -4.54 40.48
CA ARG A 31 -1.24 -5.75 41.28
C ARG A 31 -0.30 -5.40 42.45
N LYS A 32 -0.79 -5.57 43.68
CA LYS A 32 0.04 -5.49 44.89
C LYS A 32 0.99 -6.71 44.92
N SER A 33 2.27 -6.45 45.06
CA SER A 33 3.32 -7.44 45.36
C SER A 33 3.08 -8.07 46.74
N PRO A 34 3.24 -9.40 46.94
CA PRO A 34 3.20 -10.00 48.26
C PRO A 34 4.53 -9.80 49.00
N LEU A 35 4.38 -9.13 50.14
CA LEU A 35 5.29 -9.00 51.27
C LEU A 35 6.06 -10.31 51.56
N GLU A 36 7.38 -10.25 51.53
CA GLU A 36 8.25 -11.26 52.12
C GLU A 36 8.09 -11.24 53.65
N CYS A 37 7.87 -12.39 54.28
CA CYS A 37 8.37 -12.66 55.63
C CYS A 37 8.40 -14.17 55.94
N PRO A 38 9.30 -14.61 56.85
CA PRO A 38 9.94 -15.92 56.83
C PRO A 38 9.40 -16.86 57.92
N THR A 39 9.40 -18.18 57.69
CA THR A 39 9.52 -19.13 58.82
C THR A 39 10.03 -20.49 58.35
N ALA A 40 11.10 -20.93 58.98
CA ALA A 40 11.66 -22.27 58.90
C ALA A 40 10.76 -23.30 59.59
N SER A 41 10.79 -24.55 59.12
CA SER A 41 10.80 -25.75 59.99
C SER A 41 11.09 -27.01 59.18
N ALA A 42 11.88 -27.88 59.79
CA ALA A 42 12.53 -29.05 59.22
C ALA A 42 11.74 -30.35 59.39
N SER A 43 12.25 -31.39 58.72
CA SER A 43 12.22 -32.82 59.07
C SER A 43 10.93 -33.62 58.80
N ALA A 44 11.03 -34.68 57.99
CA ALA A 44 11.34 -36.03 58.49
C ALA A 44 11.20 -37.07 57.36
N GLN A 45 12.25 -37.87 57.20
CA GLN A 45 12.35 -39.00 56.29
C GLN A 45 11.68 -40.22 56.97
N SER A 46 10.70 -40.85 56.31
CA SER A 46 10.14 -42.13 56.77
C SER A 46 10.15 -43.13 55.61
N GLN A 47 11.00 -44.15 55.76
CA GLN A 47 11.05 -45.34 54.92
C GLN A 47 9.99 -46.32 55.42
N PHE A 48 9.15 -46.83 54.53
CA PHE A 48 8.47 -48.10 54.78
C PHE A 48 8.42 -48.92 53.48
N THR A 49 9.05 -50.09 53.56
CA THR A 49 9.09 -51.16 52.57
C THR A 49 7.88 -52.08 52.73
N GLY A 50 7.26 -52.52 51.63
CA GLY A 50 6.25 -53.57 51.66
C GLY A 50 5.33 -53.61 50.43
N THR A 51 5.70 -54.43 49.45
CA THR A 51 4.86 -54.88 48.30
C THR A 51 4.15 -56.21 48.65
N PRO A 52 3.28 -56.80 47.80
CA PRO A 52 1.84 -56.51 47.71
C PRO A 52 0.97 -57.76 47.99
N ALA A 53 -0.30 -57.58 48.39
CA ALA A 53 -1.29 -58.67 48.41
C ALA A 53 -2.34 -58.46 47.31
N GLN A 54 -2.52 -59.50 46.49
CA GLN A 54 -3.46 -59.61 45.37
C GLN A 54 -4.94 -59.54 45.81
N GLU A 55 -5.69 -58.67 45.13
CA GLU A 55 -6.85 -58.97 44.26
C GLU A 55 -8.20 -59.27 44.94
N SER A 56 -9.06 -58.25 44.97
CA SER A 56 -10.46 -58.34 44.49
C SER A 56 -11.18 -57.01 44.75
N GLU A 57 -10.96 -55.98 43.92
CA GLU A 57 -11.81 -54.78 43.96
C GLU A 57 -12.16 -54.36 42.53
N GLU A 58 -13.46 -54.44 42.26
CA GLU A 58 -14.21 -53.56 41.36
C GLU A 58 -13.39 -52.30 41.05
N ARG A 59 -12.93 -52.12 39.80
CA ARG A 59 -12.05 -51.00 39.40
C ARG A 59 -12.82 -49.67 39.50
N MET A 60 -13.03 -49.19 40.71
CA MET A 60 -13.31 -47.79 40.98
C MET A 60 -11.97 -47.07 40.77
N GLU A 61 -11.79 -46.56 39.56
CA GLU A 61 -10.61 -45.78 39.20
C GLU A 61 -10.53 -44.59 40.17
N ARG A 62 -9.46 -44.55 40.97
CA ARG A 62 -9.31 -43.52 42.01
C ARG A 62 -9.29 -42.15 41.34
N PRO A 63 -10.06 -41.17 41.83
CA PRO A 63 -10.14 -39.87 41.19
C PRO A 63 -8.75 -39.22 41.11
N MET A 64 -8.46 -38.69 39.92
CA MET A 64 -7.17 -38.14 39.58
C MET A 64 -6.74 -37.09 40.62
N GLY A 65 -5.54 -37.26 41.19
CA GLY A 65 -5.04 -36.37 42.24
C GLY A 65 -4.90 -34.93 41.76
N LYS A 66 -5.06 -33.96 42.68
CA LYS A 66 -4.99 -32.51 42.38
C LYS A 66 -3.71 -32.09 41.64
N LYS A 67 -2.59 -32.79 41.84
CA LYS A 67 -1.30 -32.54 41.15
C LYS A 67 -1.34 -32.98 39.68
N SER A 68 -1.86 -34.18 39.41
CA SER A 68 -2.04 -34.73 38.05
C SER A 68 -3.05 -33.92 37.22
N VAL A 69 -4.15 -33.44 37.82
CA VAL A 69 -5.11 -32.54 37.15
C VAL A 69 -4.45 -31.22 36.73
N LYS A 70 -3.57 -30.66 37.55
CA LYS A 70 -2.84 -29.42 37.22
C LYS A 70 -1.84 -29.61 36.07
N LEU A 71 -1.18 -30.76 35.99
CA LEU A 71 -0.25 -31.06 34.89
C LEU A 71 -0.98 -31.25 33.56
N LEU A 72 -2.10 -31.97 33.56
CA LEU A 72 -2.97 -32.12 32.38
C LEU A 72 -3.52 -30.78 31.89
N LYS A 73 -3.98 -29.91 32.81
CA LYS A 73 -4.44 -28.56 32.44
C LYS A 73 -3.32 -27.68 31.89
N LYS A 74 -2.08 -27.84 32.36
CA LYS A 74 -0.91 -27.12 31.82
C LYS A 74 -0.56 -27.61 30.41
N SER A 75 -0.49 -28.92 30.17
CA SER A 75 -0.19 -29.45 28.84
C SER A 75 -1.27 -29.08 27.81
N GLU A 76 -2.54 -29.04 28.23
CA GLU A 76 -3.64 -28.63 27.37
C GLU A 76 -3.61 -27.13 27.04
N HIS A 77 -3.08 -26.30 27.95
CA HIS A 77 -2.85 -24.87 27.71
C HIS A 77 -1.64 -24.64 26.79
N ASP A 78 -0.53 -25.35 27.03
CA ASP A 78 0.68 -25.23 26.20
C ASP A 78 0.41 -25.70 24.75
N ALA A 79 -0.39 -26.75 24.55
CA ALA A 79 -0.79 -27.20 23.21
C ALA A 79 -1.61 -26.14 22.45
N LYS A 80 -2.53 -25.44 23.14
CA LYS A 80 -3.33 -24.34 22.56
C LYS A 80 -2.46 -23.11 22.24
N ASP A 81 -1.39 -22.89 23.01
CA ASP A 81 -0.45 -21.80 22.77
C ASP A 81 0.41 -22.05 21.52
N VAL A 82 0.81 -23.31 21.27
CA VAL A 82 1.55 -23.70 20.05
C VAL A 82 0.68 -23.56 18.80
N GLU A 83 -0.58 -23.97 18.84
CA GLU A 83 -1.54 -23.79 17.74
C GLU A 83 -1.80 -22.30 17.46
N PHE A 84 -1.91 -21.48 18.50
CA PHE A 84 -2.07 -20.04 18.37
C PHE A 84 -0.84 -19.38 17.73
N ILE A 85 0.38 -19.76 18.16
CA ILE A 85 1.63 -19.24 17.59
C ILE A 85 1.78 -19.64 16.11
N THR A 86 1.42 -20.88 15.75
CA THR A 86 1.46 -21.33 14.35
C THR A 86 0.45 -20.58 13.50
N ALA A 87 -0.79 -20.39 13.98
CA ALA A 87 -1.79 -19.58 13.29
C ALA A 87 -1.33 -18.12 13.11
N LEU A 88 -0.75 -17.50 14.14
CA LEU A 88 -0.23 -16.14 14.08
C LEU A 88 0.92 -16.01 13.07
N THR A 89 1.79 -17.02 12.99
CA THR A 89 2.90 -17.06 12.03
C THR A 89 2.37 -17.17 10.59
N GLN A 90 1.37 -18.02 10.34
CA GLN A 90 0.73 -18.12 9.03
C GLN A 90 0.04 -16.82 8.61
N VAL A 91 -0.64 -16.14 9.53
CA VAL A 91 -1.24 -14.82 9.27
C VAL A 91 -0.16 -13.80 8.93
N LYS A 92 0.94 -13.77 9.67
CA LYS A 92 2.07 -12.88 9.38
C LYS A 92 2.66 -13.14 7.99
N ASP A 93 2.89 -14.41 7.64
CA ASP A 93 3.47 -14.78 6.35
C ASP A 93 2.54 -14.45 5.18
N THR A 94 1.24 -14.65 5.34
CA THR A 94 0.25 -14.29 4.31
C THR A 94 0.14 -12.78 4.12
N VAL A 95 0.21 -12.00 5.20
CA VAL A 95 0.24 -10.53 5.14
C VAL A 95 1.52 -10.04 4.47
N SER A 96 2.69 -10.61 4.80
CA SER A 96 3.96 -10.26 4.15
C SER A 96 3.93 -10.54 2.65
N LYS A 97 3.49 -11.74 2.24
CA LYS A 97 3.36 -12.10 0.81
C LYS A 97 2.37 -11.19 0.07
N LEU A 98 1.25 -10.84 0.71
CA LEU A 98 0.30 -9.89 0.12
C LEU A 98 0.90 -8.49 -0.03
N SER A 99 1.74 -8.06 0.92
CA SER A 99 2.42 -6.77 0.85
C SER A 99 3.46 -6.72 -0.28
N GLU A 100 4.24 -7.79 -0.46
CA GLU A 100 5.23 -7.93 -1.53
C GLU A 100 4.55 -7.91 -2.90
N THR A 101 3.51 -8.73 -3.09
CA THR A 101 2.76 -8.75 -4.36
C THR A 101 2.08 -7.43 -4.68
N ARG A 102 1.60 -6.68 -3.67
CA ARG A 102 1.08 -5.32 -3.88
C ARG A 102 2.19 -4.36 -4.29
N TYR A 103 3.34 -4.44 -3.65
CA TYR A 103 4.50 -3.60 -3.98
C TYR A 103 4.98 -3.85 -5.41
N GLU A 104 5.10 -5.11 -5.83
CA GLU A 104 5.47 -5.48 -7.20
C GLU A 104 4.48 -4.92 -8.23
N LYS A 105 3.17 -5.05 -7.98
CA LYS A 105 2.14 -4.49 -8.87
C LYS A 105 2.22 -2.97 -8.98
N ILE A 106 2.49 -2.29 -7.87
CA ILE A 106 2.68 -0.84 -7.86
C ILE A 106 3.92 -0.46 -8.67
N GLN A 107 5.03 -1.18 -8.49
CA GLN A 107 6.25 -0.94 -9.28
C GLN A 107 6.01 -1.14 -10.78
N GLN A 108 5.34 -2.22 -11.17
CA GLN A 108 4.99 -2.48 -12.57
C GLN A 108 4.10 -1.36 -13.15
N MET A 109 3.13 -0.87 -12.38
CA MET A 109 2.26 0.22 -12.81
C MET A 109 3.05 1.53 -13.01
N ILE A 110 3.96 1.85 -12.09
CA ILE A 110 4.84 3.03 -12.21
C ILE A 110 5.76 2.90 -13.42
N GLU A 111 6.29 1.70 -13.69
CA GLU A 111 7.17 1.47 -14.83
C GLU A 111 6.44 1.64 -16.15
N LEU A 112 5.24 1.07 -16.27
CA LEU A 112 4.36 1.30 -17.42
C LEU A 112 4.06 2.79 -17.59
N GLU A 113 3.67 3.50 -16.53
CA GLU A 113 3.35 4.93 -16.62
C GLU A 113 4.56 5.77 -17.10
N LYS A 114 5.78 5.42 -16.67
CA LYS A 114 7.01 6.04 -17.17
C LYS A 114 7.24 5.77 -18.66
N GLU A 115 7.00 4.55 -19.13
CA GLU A 115 7.11 4.20 -20.54
C GLU A 115 6.08 4.96 -21.39
N TRP A 116 4.84 5.03 -20.92
CA TRP A 116 3.79 5.83 -21.56
C TRP A 116 4.16 7.30 -21.66
N PHE A 117 4.70 7.87 -20.59
CA PHE A 117 5.12 9.28 -20.58
C PHE A 117 6.28 9.53 -21.56
N LYS A 118 7.30 8.66 -21.57
CA LYS A 118 8.41 8.75 -22.53
C LYS A 118 7.94 8.63 -23.98
N ALA A 119 7.06 7.66 -24.27
CA ALA A 119 6.51 7.47 -25.61
C ALA A 119 5.64 8.66 -26.05
N ALA A 120 4.90 9.28 -25.13
CA ALA A 120 4.15 10.50 -25.41
C ALA A 120 5.08 11.69 -25.69
N GLU A 121 6.15 11.85 -24.90
CA GLU A 121 7.14 12.91 -25.09
C GLU A 121 7.87 12.80 -26.43
N GLU A 122 8.29 11.60 -26.85
CA GLU A 122 8.92 11.41 -28.16
C GLU A 122 7.96 11.69 -29.32
N ARG A 123 6.69 11.27 -29.20
CA ARG A 123 5.67 11.59 -30.20
C ARG A 123 5.45 13.08 -30.33
N GLU A 124 5.41 13.80 -29.21
CA GLU A 124 5.23 15.24 -29.22
C GLU A 124 6.44 15.95 -29.83
N LYS A 125 7.67 15.58 -29.44
CA LYS A 125 8.89 16.12 -30.07
C LYS A 125 8.91 15.90 -31.58
N THR A 126 8.57 14.69 -32.02
CA THR A 126 8.51 14.37 -33.46
C THR A 126 7.45 15.21 -34.19
N ARG A 127 6.31 15.46 -33.53
CA ARG A 127 5.24 16.30 -34.06
C ARG A 127 5.67 17.76 -34.16
N GLU A 128 6.26 18.31 -33.11
CA GLU A 128 6.78 19.68 -33.07
C GLU A 128 7.88 19.90 -34.12
N GLU A 129 8.79 18.94 -34.29
CA GLU A 129 9.82 19.02 -35.33
C GLU A 129 9.23 19.01 -36.73
N ARG A 130 8.21 18.17 -36.97
CA ARG A 130 7.49 18.15 -38.25
C ARG A 130 6.75 19.47 -38.50
N GLU A 131 6.16 20.06 -37.47
CA GLU A 131 5.46 21.33 -37.54
C GLU A 131 6.44 22.47 -37.83
N ARG A 132 7.55 22.57 -37.09
CA ARG A 132 8.63 23.53 -37.36
C ARG A 132 9.18 23.39 -38.77
N ALA A 133 9.41 22.17 -39.24
CA ALA A 133 9.87 21.94 -40.61
C ALA A 133 8.84 22.36 -41.67
N LYS A 134 7.54 22.24 -41.36
CA LYS A 134 6.47 22.70 -42.24
C LYS A 134 6.39 24.23 -42.25
N GLU A 135 6.42 24.87 -41.09
CA GLU A 135 6.43 26.32 -40.96
C GLU A 135 7.65 26.93 -41.67
N GLU A 136 8.82 26.32 -41.56
CA GLU A 136 10.01 26.78 -42.26
C GLU A 136 9.86 26.65 -43.78
N LYS A 137 9.29 25.54 -44.26
CA LYS A 137 8.97 25.38 -45.70
C LYS A 137 7.96 26.41 -46.17
N ASP A 138 6.89 26.63 -45.42
CA ASP A 138 5.84 27.59 -45.76
C ASP A 138 6.40 29.02 -45.77
N LYS A 139 7.27 29.36 -44.81
CA LYS A 139 8.00 30.64 -44.78
C LYS A 139 8.91 30.80 -45.99
N ARG A 140 9.67 29.77 -46.36
CA ARG A 140 10.53 29.78 -47.55
C ARG A 140 9.71 29.95 -48.84
N MET A 141 8.57 29.28 -48.94
CA MET A 141 7.65 29.40 -50.08
C MET A 141 7.05 30.81 -50.15
N TYR A 142 6.65 31.39 -49.02
CA TYR A 142 6.15 32.76 -48.94
C TYR A 142 7.22 33.78 -49.36
N GLU A 143 8.45 33.65 -48.86
CA GLU A 143 9.57 34.50 -49.26
C GLU A 143 9.91 34.37 -50.75
N MET A 144 9.91 33.15 -51.30
CA MET A 144 10.09 32.92 -52.74
C MET A 144 8.97 33.56 -53.55
N SER A 145 7.72 33.47 -53.07
CA SER A 145 6.59 34.13 -53.71
C SER A 145 6.81 35.63 -53.77
N ILE A 146 7.24 36.28 -52.68
CA ILE A 146 7.52 37.72 -52.66
C ILE A 146 8.64 38.08 -53.65
N LEU A 147 9.73 37.32 -53.68
CA LEU A 147 10.85 37.55 -54.60
C LEU A 147 10.40 37.45 -56.08
N GLY A 148 9.47 36.54 -56.39
CA GLY A 148 8.93 36.30 -57.73
C GLY A 148 7.92 37.33 -58.25
N ILE A 149 7.42 38.24 -57.41
CA ILE A 149 6.46 39.28 -57.83
C ILE A 149 7.14 40.27 -58.79
N ASP A 150 6.64 40.43 -60.01
CA ASP A 150 7.09 41.49 -60.91
C ASP A 150 6.47 42.84 -60.50
N THR A 151 7.32 43.84 -60.27
CA THR A 151 6.91 45.19 -59.84
C THR A 151 6.86 46.20 -60.99
N SER A 152 7.13 45.78 -62.23
CA SER A 152 7.22 46.64 -63.40
C SER A 152 5.90 47.32 -63.80
N ASN A 153 4.77 46.69 -63.48
CA ASN A 153 3.42 47.19 -63.79
C ASN A 153 2.64 47.63 -62.53
N MET A 154 3.32 47.89 -61.41
CA MET A 154 2.71 48.28 -60.14
C MET A 154 2.75 49.79 -59.92
N GLU A 155 1.82 50.31 -59.13
CA GLU A 155 1.83 51.70 -58.68
C GLU A 155 3.11 52.00 -57.87
N ALA A 156 3.67 53.20 -58.02
CA ALA A 156 4.94 53.61 -57.40
C ALA A 156 5.07 53.28 -55.89
N PRO A 157 4.09 53.58 -55.02
CA PRO A 157 4.18 53.24 -53.59
C PRO A 157 4.19 51.73 -53.34
N LEU A 158 3.41 50.95 -54.10
CA LEU A 158 3.33 49.50 -53.95
C LEU A 158 4.61 48.82 -54.48
N ALA A 159 5.17 49.33 -55.58
CA ALA A 159 6.44 48.86 -56.12
C ALA A 159 7.60 49.08 -55.14
N GLN A 160 7.62 50.23 -54.43
CA GLN A 160 8.61 50.51 -53.39
C GLN A 160 8.47 49.57 -52.18
N TYR A 161 7.23 49.29 -51.76
CA TYR A 161 6.94 48.36 -50.67
C TYR A 161 7.49 46.95 -50.95
N TYR A 162 7.20 46.39 -52.13
CA TYR A 162 7.72 45.07 -52.49
C TYR A 162 9.23 45.07 -52.69
N LYS A 163 9.83 46.16 -53.21
CA LYS A 163 11.30 46.28 -53.30
C LYS A 163 11.95 46.21 -51.90
N SER A 164 11.43 46.96 -50.92
CA SER A 164 11.97 46.90 -49.55
C SER A 164 11.83 45.51 -48.94
N LEU A 165 10.68 44.84 -49.15
CA LEU A 165 10.48 43.47 -48.69
C LEU A 165 11.47 42.48 -49.30
N LYS A 166 11.74 42.59 -50.61
CA LYS A 166 12.73 41.76 -51.29
C LYS A 166 14.13 41.99 -50.72
N ASP A 167 14.51 43.25 -50.51
CA ASP A 167 15.80 43.59 -49.91
C ASP A 167 15.94 43.04 -48.48
N ASP A 168 14.89 43.10 -47.67
CA ASP A 168 14.88 42.55 -46.32
C ASP A 168 14.98 41.03 -46.29
N ILE A 169 14.35 40.34 -47.25
CA ILE A 169 14.47 38.89 -47.41
C ILE A 169 15.90 38.51 -47.84
N LEU A 170 16.50 39.27 -48.77
CA LEU A 170 17.87 39.03 -49.24
C LEU A 170 18.89 39.27 -48.13
N LYS A 171 18.75 40.34 -47.34
CA LYS A 171 19.62 40.62 -46.18
C LYS A 171 19.58 39.54 -45.12
N LYS A 172 18.43 38.90 -44.90
CA LYS A 172 18.29 37.79 -43.94
C LYS A 172 18.96 36.49 -44.40
N ARG A 173 19.36 36.38 -45.66
CA ARG A 173 20.04 35.20 -46.24
C ARG A 173 21.56 35.36 -46.38
N ILE A 174 22.10 36.58 -46.22
CA ILE A 174 23.53 36.87 -46.17
C ILE A 174 24.00 36.68 -44.72
#